data_AF-A0AAX3BGG9-F1
#
_entry.id   AF-A0AAX3BGG9-F1
#
_cell.length_a   1.000
_cell.length_b   1.000
_cell.length_c   1.000
_cell.angle_alpha   90.00
_cell.angle_beta   90.00
_cell.angle_gamma   90.00
#
_symmetry.space_group_name_H-M   'P 1'
#
loop_
_entity.id
_entity.type
_entity.pdbx_description
1 polymer ?
#
loop_
_entity_poly.entity_id
_entity_poly.type
_entity_poly.pdbx_seq_one_letter_code
_entity_poly.pdbx_strand_id
1 'polypeptide(L)'
;MFVKPISIPNRKTGKRYTYYRLCESYRLGNTVRHRNILNLGKLEELPDRSDHKVLADRIEQIVYKRPSLFVSQIPQKIENLAQHYASIIIQKGLLDIPKESLVSTEAADEGSHDYQEVDVNSLEHNDAREVGAEWLCRQALEELGLSRYLGELGWEERWIKMAMIYITARAVFPASEHKTEEWLKENSGLSELYGVEPGRVSRHHLYKVSRKLYQAKEEIDRWMARRTGELFTPQDKIILYDLTNLYFEGEKRDSEKARFGAKRGVMMQSLWHWDW
;
A
#
# COMPACT_ATOMS: atom_id res chain seq x y z
N MET A 1 32.15 -13.51 -5.12
CA MET A 1 33.35 -12.86 -5.72
C MET A 1 34.24 -12.33 -4.60
N PHE A 2 35.49 -11.91 -4.87
CA PHE A 2 36.32 -11.27 -3.84
C PHE A 2 37.36 -10.32 -4.44
N VAL A 3 37.80 -9.34 -3.65
CA VAL A 3 38.88 -8.42 -4.02
C VAL A 3 40.23 -8.97 -3.61
N LYS A 4 41.20 -8.97 -4.53
CA LYS A 4 42.57 -9.44 -4.27
C LYS A 4 43.59 -8.32 -4.50
N PRO A 5 44.49 -8.02 -3.54
CA PRO A 5 45.57 -7.07 -3.74
C PRO A 5 46.70 -7.68 -4.60
N ILE A 6 47.35 -6.81 -5.39
CA ILE A 6 48.57 -7.08 -6.16
C ILE A 6 49.55 -5.95 -5.86
N SER A 7 50.75 -6.30 -5.39
CA SER A 7 51.83 -5.33 -5.19
C SER A 7 52.73 -5.29 -6.42
N ILE A 8 52.70 -4.17 -7.15
CA ILE A 8 53.52 -3.93 -8.34
C ILE A 8 54.72 -3.05 -7.96
N PRO A 9 55.97 -3.51 -8.18
CA PRO A 9 57.17 -2.68 -7.95
C PRO A 9 57.35 -1.68 -9.09
N ASN A 10 57.63 -0.41 -8.75
CA ASN A 10 58.00 0.60 -9.74
C ASN A 10 59.49 0.42 -10.12
N ARG A 11 59.74 0.04 -11.37
CA ARG A 11 61.09 -0.25 -11.91
C ARG A 11 62.06 0.93 -11.85
N LYS A 12 61.59 2.18 -11.73
CA LYS A 12 62.44 3.39 -11.69
C LYS A 12 62.73 3.90 -10.29
N THR A 13 61.85 3.65 -9.32
CA THR A 13 61.93 4.27 -7.98
C THR A 13 61.99 3.27 -6.83
N GLY A 14 61.86 1.96 -7.11
CA GLY A 14 61.84 0.90 -6.09
C GLY A 14 60.58 0.89 -5.20
N LYS A 15 59.72 1.91 -5.27
CA LYS A 15 58.48 1.99 -4.48
C LYS A 15 57.47 0.95 -4.96
N ARG A 16 56.80 0.28 -4.01
CA ARG A 16 55.78 -0.74 -4.28
C ARG A 16 54.39 -0.11 -4.19
N TYR A 17 53.57 -0.31 -5.21
CA TYR A 17 52.18 0.16 -5.25
C TYR A 17 51.24 -1.04 -5.15
N THR A 18 50.20 -0.92 -4.32
CA THR A 18 49.17 -1.95 -4.21
C THR A 18 47.97 -1.56 -5.07
N TYR A 19 47.60 -2.47 -5.96
CA TYR A 19 46.39 -2.39 -6.77
C TYR A 19 45.45 -3.53 -6.40
N TYR A 20 44.16 -3.34 -6.64
CA TYR A 20 43.13 -4.31 -6.33
C TYR A 20 42.48 -4.80 -7.61
N ARG A 21 42.12 -6.08 -7.61
CA ARG A 21 41.36 -6.71 -8.69
C ARG A 21 40.18 -7.48 -8.12
N LEU A 22 39.06 -7.45 -8.82
CA LEU A 22 37.92 -8.29 -8.56
C LEU A 22 38.19 -9.66 -9.19
N CYS A 23 38.12 -10.71 -8.38
CA CYS A 23 38.35 -12.08 -8.79
C CYS A 23 37.15 -12.97 -8.47
N GLU A 24 37.00 -14.02 -9.27
CA GLU A 24 36.07 -15.11 -9.03
C GLU A 24 36.84 -16.41 -8.85
N SER A 25 36.41 -17.21 -7.89
CA SER A 25 36.91 -18.56 -7.67
C SER A 25 36.07 -19.56 -8.47
N TYR A 26 36.72 -20.38 -9.30
CA TYR A 26 36.10 -21.48 -10.01
C TYR A 26 36.87 -22.78 -9.74
N ARG A 27 36.20 -23.93 -9.87
CA ARG A 27 36.83 -25.25 -9.73
C ARG A 27 37.11 -25.85 -11.10
N LEU A 28 38.32 -26.33 -11.31
CA LEU A 28 38.70 -27.13 -12.47
C LEU A 28 39.15 -28.50 -11.95
N GLY A 29 38.27 -29.49 -12.09
CA GLY A 29 38.44 -30.81 -11.47
C GLY A 29 38.55 -30.69 -9.95
N ASN A 30 39.63 -31.23 -9.36
CA ASN A 30 39.85 -31.23 -7.92
C ASN A 30 40.63 -30.00 -7.39
N THR A 31 40.89 -28.99 -8.24
CA THR A 31 41.68 -27.79 -7.86
C THR A 31 40.87 -26.50 -7.99
N VAL A 32 41.00 -25.61 -7.00
CA VAL A 32 40.40 -24.28 -7.02
C VAL A 32 41.35 -23.32 -7.73
N ARG A 33 40.83 -22.58 -8.72
CA ARG A 33 41.56 -21.53 -9.45
C ARG A 33 40.80 -20.22 -9.37
N HIS A 34 41.52 -19.11 -9.57
CA HIS A 34 40.95 -17.77 -9.53
C HIS A 34 41.06 -17.12 -10.92
N ARG A 35 39.94 -16.58 -11.42
CA ARG A 35 39.87 -15.77 -12.65
C ARG A 35 39.82 -14.29 -12.27
N ASN A 36 40.56 -13.45 -12.99
CA ASN A 36 40.43 -12.00 -12.86
C ASN A 36 39.25 -11.51 -13.70
N ILE A 37 38.34 -10.74 -13.10
CA ILE A 37 37.18 -10.14 -13.77
C ILE A 37 37.51 -8.71 -14.17
N LEU A 38 37.90 -7.88 -13.21
CA LEU A 38 38.09 -6.44 -13.40
C LEU A 38 39.21 -5.90 -12.50
N ASN A 39 40.00 -4.96 -13.01
CA ASN A 39 40.98 -4.23 -12.22
C ASN A 39 40.30 -3.01 -11.56
N LEU A 40 40.34 -2.94 -10.23
CA LEU A 40 39.67 -1.91 -9.42
C LEU A 40 40.58 -0.72 -9.06
N GLY A 41 41.80 -0.68 -9.60
CA GLY A 41 42.75 0.39 -9.31
C GLY A 41 43.29 0.32 -7.87
N LYS A 42 43.63 1.48 -7.29
CA LYS A 42 44.27 1.56 -5.96
C LYS A 42 43.28 1.52 -4.77
N LEU A 43 41.99 1.73 -5.03
CA LEU A 43 40.94 1.82 -4.01
C LEU A 43 41.36 2.70 -2.80
N GLU A 44 41.93 3.89 -3.06
CA GLU A 44 42.38 4.82 -2.00
C GLU A 44 41.21 5.28 -1.10
N GLU A 45 39.99 5.17 -1.62
CA GLU A 45 38.72 5.52 -0.95
C GLU A 45 38.25 4.49 0.09
N LEU A 46 38.77 3.25 0.04
CA LEU A 46 38.41 2.16 0.96
C LEU A 46 39.69 1.58 1.60
N PRO A 47 40.21 2.20 2.67
CA PRO A 47 41.44 1.75 3.31
C PRO A 47 41.26 0.46 4.12
N ASP A 48 40.06 0.16 4.61
CA ASP A 48 39.78 -1.04 5.38
C ASP A 48 39.52 -2.27 4.49
N ARG A 49 40.04 -3.41 4.91
CA ARG A 49 39.87 -4.70 4.20
C ARG A 49 38.47 -5.27 4.38
N SER A 50 37.78 -4.89 5.46
CA SER A 50 36.39 -5.32 5.71
C SER A 50 35.46 -4.79 4.61
N ASP A 51 35.63 -3.53 4.21
CA ASP A 51 34.87 -2.85 3.16
C ASP A 51 35.07 -3.48 1.77
N HIS A 52 36.24 -4.06 1.50
CA HIS A 52 36.51 -4.73 0.21
C HIS A 52 35.64 -5.98 0.02
N LYS A 53 35.29 -6.66 1.11
CA LYS A 53 34.37 -7.80 1.07
C LYS A 53 32.95 -7.32 0.78
N VAL A 54 32.50 -6.28 1.48
CA VAL A 54 31.17 -5.67 1.27
C VAL A 54 31.02 -5.16 -0.16
N LEU A 55 32.06 -4.53 -0.72
CA LEU A 55 32.10 -4.09 -2.11
C LEU A 55 31.96 -5.26 -3.10
N ALA A 56 32.72 -6.35 -2.89
CA ALA A 56 32.64 -7.52 -3.76
C ALA A 56 31.27 -8.19 -3.72
N ASP A 57 30.71 -8.35 -2.52
CA ASP A 57 29.39 -8.95 -2.31
C ASP A 57 28.30 -8.08 -2.95
N ARG A 58 28.41 -6.74 -2.83
CA ARG A 58 27.46 -5.82 -3.44
C ARG A 58 27.55 -5.80 -4.97
N ILE A 59 28.76 -5.84 -5.55
CA ILE A 59 28.93 -5.99 -7.00
C ILE A 59 28.30 -7.30 -7.49
N GLU A 60 28.50 -8.41 -6.77
CA GLU A 60 27.88 -9.69 -7.12
C GLU A 60 26.34 -9.62 -7.07
N GLN A 61 25.77 -8.97 -6.05
CA GLN A 61 24.32 -8.77 -5.94
C GLN A 61 23.76 -8.01 -7.13
N ILE A 62 24.43 -6.92 -7.55
CA ILE A 62 23.99 -6.09 -8.68
C ILE A 62 24.10 -6.88 -10.00
N VAL A 63 25.23 -7.54 -10.23
CA VAL A 63 25.50 -8.28 -11.48
C VAL A 63 24.56 -9.47 -11.65
N TYR A 64 24.24 -10.20 -10.58
CA TYR A 64 23.33 -11.36 -10.63
C TYR A 64 21.89 -11.05 -10.21
N LYS A 65 21.51 -9.77 -10.05
CA LYS A 65 20.19 -9.31 -9.60
C LYS A 65 19.66 -10.03 -8.33
N ARG A 66 20.53 -10.33 -7.39
CA ARG A 66 20.13 -11.00 -6.14
C ARG A 66 19.58 -9.96 -5.16
N PRO A 67 18.35 -10.15 -4.63
CA PRO A 67 17.82 -9.25 -3.60
C PRO A 67 18.67 -9.37 -2.34
N SER A 68 19.06 -8.21 -1.77
CA SER A 68 19.70 -8.16 -0.46
C SER A 68 18.64 -7.88 0.60
N LEU A 69 18.63 -8.66 1.67
CA LEU A 69 17.73 -8.46 2.80
C LEU A 69 18.07 -7.20 3.61
N PHE A 70 19.27 -6.62 3.43
CA PHE A 70 19.78 -5.50 4.23
C PHE A 70 20.46 -4.41 3.38
N VAL A 71 19.73 -3.82 2.42
CA VAL A 71 20.25 -2.73 1.56
C VAL A 71 20.60 -1.47 2.38
N SER A 72 19.86 -1.19 3.47
CA SER A 72 20.00 0.03 4.28
C SER A 72 21.26 0.11 5.16
N GLN A 73 22.07 -0.96 5.23
CA GLN A 73 23.27 -1.01 6.07
C GLN A 73 24.57 -0.75 5.30
N ILE A 74 24.51 -0.51 3.99
CA ILE A 74 25.70 -0.32 3.15
C ILE A 74 26.06 1.17 3.08
N PRO A 75 27.30 1.57 3.42
CA PRO A 75 27.77 2.94 3.25
C PRO A 75 27.62 3.41 1.79
N GLN A 76 27.07 4.62 1.59
CA GLN A 76 26.80 5.18 0.26
C GLN A 76 28.02 5.19 -0.68
N LYS A 77 29.23 5.32 -0.13
CA LYS A 77 30.47 5.28 -0.90
C LYS A 77 30.70 3.91 -1.56
N ILE A 78 30.42 2.82 -0.83
CA ILE A 78 30.56 1.45 -1.34
C ILE A 78 29.48 1.19 -2.39
N GLU A 79 28.27 1.69 -2.19
CA GLU A 79 27.18 1.57 -3.16
C GLU A 79 27.53 2.22 -4.50
N ASN A 80 28.03 3.46 -4.47
CA ASN A 80 28.42 4.19 -5.68
C ASN A 80 29.53 3.46 -6.46
N LEU A 81 30.56 2.96 -5.75
CA LEU A 81 31.63 2.18 -6.35
C LEU A 81 31.12 0.84 -6.90
N ALA A 82 30.23 0.15 -6.18
CA ALA A 82 29.65 -1.11 -6.60
C ALA A 82 28.83 -0.94 -7.89
N GLN A 83 27.99 0.09 -7.97
CA GLN A 83 27.21 0.41 -9.16
C GLN A 83 28.13 0.77 -10.34
N HIS A 84 29.16 1.59 -10.11
CA HIS A 84 30.13 1.93 -11.15
C HIS A 84 30.83 0.68 -11.73
N TYR A 85 31.40 -0.18 -10.88
CA TYR A 85 32.10 -1.38 -11.34
C TYR A 85 31.15 -2.43 -11.92
N ALA A 86 29.95 -2.60 -11.37
CA ALA A 86 28.93 -3.50 -11.93
C ALA A 86 28.50 -3.05 -13.33
N SER A 87 28.31 -1.75 -13.56
CA SER A 87 27.96 -1.22 -14.88
C SER A 87 29.03 -1.56 -15.93
N ILE A 88 30.32 -1.44 -15.58
CA ILE A 88 31.44 -1.78 -16.46
C ILE A 88 31.45 -3.28 -16.78
N ILE A 89 31.19 -4.14 -15.78
CA ILE A 89 31.15 -5.60 -15.96
C ILE A 89 30.04 -6.02 -16.90
N ILE A 90 28.85 -5.42 -16.76
CA ILE A 90 27.68 -5.68 -17.59
C ILE A 90 27.91 -5.17 -19.02
N GLN A 91 28.33 -3.91 -19.18
CA GLN A 91 28.57 -3.31 -20.50
C GLN A 91 29.66 -4.04 -21.31
N LYS A 92 30.72 -4.50 -20.63
CA LYS A 92 31.84 -5.21 -21.28
C LYS A 92 31.62 -6.72 -21.40
N GLY A 93 30.52 -7.26 -20.89
CA GLY A 93 30.23 -8.70 -20.92
C GLY A 93 31.34 -9.55 -20.29
N LEU A 94 31.93 -9.08 -19.18
CA LEU A 94 33.11 -9.75 -18.59
C LEU A 94 32.79 -11.04 -17.82
N LEU A 95 31.50 -11.33 -17.63
CA LEU A 95 30.97 -12.51 -16.95
C LEU A 95 29.86 -13.14 -17.77
N ASP A 96 29.85 -14.47 -17.80
CA ASP A 96 28.76 -15.27 -18.37
C ASP A 96 27.61 -15.28 -17.36
N ILE A 97 26.77 -14.25 -17.41
CA ILE A 97 25.60 -14.11 -16.55
C ILE A 97 24.51 -15.04 -17.12
N PRO A 98 23.98 -16.02 -16.34
CA PRO A 98 22.93 -16.89 -16.83
C PRO A 98 21.73 -16.08 -17.30
N LYS A 99 21.28 -16.29 -18.55
CA LYS A 99 20.04 -15.71 -19.06
C LYS A 99 18.80 -16.10 -18.23
N GLU A 100 18.91 -17.08 -17.34
CA GLU A 100 17.87 -17.41 -16.37
C GLU A 100 17.71 -16.36 -15.25
N SER A 101 18.71 -15.49 -15.03
CA SER A 101 18.58 -14.26 -14.23
C SER A 101 18.05 -13.06 -15.05
N LEU A 102 17.83 -13.28 -16.36
CA LEU A 102 17.01 -12.46 -17.24
C LEU A 102 15.56 -12.97 -17.35
N VAL A 103 15.13 -13.90 -16.49
CA VAL A 103 13.70 -14.19 -16.29
C VAL A 103 13.09 -13.10 -15.42
N SER A 104 13.04 -11.89 -15.98
CA SER A 104 11.82 -11.11 -15.89
C SER A 104 10.80 -11.81 -16.79
N THR A 105 10.00 -12.68 -16.18
CA THR A 105 8.62 -12.99 -16.58
C THR A 105 8.33 -12.83 -18.08
N GLU A 106 8.89 -13.71 -18.92
CA GLU A 106 8.50 -13.85 -20.33
C GLU A 106 7.16 -14.63 -20.43
N ALA A 107 6.15 -14.09 -19.76
CA ALA A 107 4.75 -14.46 -19.92
C ALA A 107 3.87 -13.21 -19.88
N ALA A 108 4.28 -12.14 -20.55
CA ALA A 108 3.42 -11.13 -21.18
C ALA A 108 4.27 -10.09 -21.92
N ASP A 109 3.94 -9.90 -23.19
CA ASP A 109 4.21 -8.77 -24.08
C ASP A 109 5.59 -8.54 -24.71
N GLU A 110 5.58 -8.72 -26.04
CA GLU A 110 6.18 -7.84 -27.02
C GLU A 110 5.96 -6.36 -26.64
N GLY A 111 6.94 -5.74 -26.00
CA GLY A 111 7.00 -4.30 -25.83
C GLY A 111 8.45 -3.90 -25.71
N SER A 112 8.99 -3.22 -26.73
CA SER A 112 10.26 -2.50 -26.58
C SER A 112 10.18 -1.67 -25.30
N HIS A 113 11.09 -1.89 -24.34
CA HIS A 113 11.11 -1.05 -23.15
C HIS A 113 11.34 0.41 -23.57
N ASP A 114 10.28 1.21 -23.48
CA ASP A 114 10.25 2.63 -23.78
C ASP A 114 10.76 3.40 -22.55
N TYR A 115 12.09 3.47 -22.42
CA TYR A 115 12.71 4.26 -21.37
C TYR A 115 12.65 5.74 -21.76
N GLN A 116 11.86 6.52 -21.00
CA GLN A 116 11.78 7.97 -21.14
C GLN A 116 12.48 8.67 -19.98
N GLU A 117 13.26 9.69 -20.28
CA GLU A 117 13.86 10.57 -19.27
C GLU A 117 12.79 11.52 -18.73
N VAL A 118 12.41 11.33 -17.47
CA VAL A 118 11.45 12.20 -16.76
C VAL A 118 12.21 13.02 -15.72
N ASP A 119 12.00 14.33 -15.70
CA ASP A 119 12.50 15.18 -14.62
C ASP A 119 11.69 14.90 -13.35
N VAL A 120 12.31 14.20 -12.40
CA VAL A 120 11.67 13.86 -11.13
C VAL A 120 11.27 15.08 -10.31
N ASN A 121 11.91 16.24 -10.53
CA ASN A 121 11.56 17.48 -9.83
C ASN A 121 10.36 18.20 -10.45
N SER A 122 9.94 17.81 -11.66
CA SER A 122 8.73 18.33 -12.30
C SER A 122 7.49 17.48 -12.02
N LEU A 123 7.60 16.40 -11.24
CA LEU A 123 6.48 15.54 -10.89
C LEU A 123 5.60 16.21 -9.84
N GLU A 124 4.44 16.70 -10.27
CA GLU A 124 3.37 17.19 -9.40
C GLU A 124 2.25 16.15 -9.30
N HIS A 125 1.82 15.84 -8.08
CA HIS A 125 0.68 14.96 -7.85
C HIS A 125 -0.58 15.83 -7.79
N ASN A 126 -1.41 15.73 -8.82
CA ASN A 126 -2.72 16.34 -8.84
C ASN A 126 -3.78 15.28 -8.48
N ASP A 127 -4.70 15.61 -7.58
CA ASP A 127 -5.82 14.75 -7.17
C ASP A 127 -5.42 13.45 -6.43
N ALA A 128 -4.67 13.58 -5.33
CA ALA A 128 -4.33 12.46 -4.46
C ALA A 128 -5.59 11.96 -3.71
N ARG A 129 -5.93 10.68 -3.89
CA ARG A 129 -7.14 10.05 -3.34
C ARG A 129 -6.83 8.84 -2.46
N GLU A 130 -7.64 8.63 -1.44
CA GLU A 130 -7.60 7.47 -0.55
C GLU A 130 -8.44 6.31 -1.12
N VAL A 131 -7.89 5.09 -1.04
CA VAL A 131 -8.52 3.86 -1.55
C VAL A 131 -8.42 2.70 -0.54
N GLY A 132 -7.75 2.89 0.59
CA GLY A 132 -7.43 1.80 1.52
C GLY A 132 -8.65 1.19 2.20
N ALA A 133 -9.33 1.98 3.05
CA ALA A 133 -10.50 1.52 3.78
C ALA A 133 -11.70 1.30 2.83
N GLU A 134 -11.79 2.11 1.78
CA GLU A 134 -12.78 2.01 0.72
C GLU A 134 -12.74 0.64 0.04
N TRP A 135 -11.53 0.18 -0.32
CA TRP A 135 -11.33 -1.10 -0.97
C TRP A 135 -11.71 -2.26 -0.06
N LEU A 136 -11.32 -2.21 1.21
CA LEU A 136 -11.69 -3.23 2.19
C LEU A 136 -13.22 -3.34 2.33
N CYS A 137 -13.91 -2.20 2.46
CA CYS A 137 -15.37 -2.19 2.54
C CYS A 137 -16.02 -2.74 1.27
N ARG A 138 -15.46 -2.44 0.08
CA ARG A 138 -15.94 -3.00 -1.17
C ARG A 138 -15.82 -4.53 -1.17
N GLN A 139 -14.66 -5.07 -0.81
CA GLN A 139 -14.46 -6.52 -0.74
C GLN A 139 -15.43 -7.18 0.24
N ALA A 140 -15.61 -6.60 1.43
CA ALA A 140 -16.58 -7.10 2.40
C ALA A 140 -18.01 -7.11 1.84
N LEU A 141 -18.40 -6.07 1.12
CA LEU A 141 -19.71 -5.97 0.48
C LEU A 141 -19.91 -6.95 -0.68
N GLU A 142 -18.84 -7.29 -1.42
CA GLU A 142 -18.85 -8.33 -2.44
C GLU A 142 -19.05 -9.73 -1.81
N GLU A 143 -18.35 -10.04 -0.72
CA GLU A 143 -18.51 -11.30 0.02
C GLU A 143 -19.92 -11.46 0.62
N LEU A 144 -20.50 -10.34 1.09
CA LEU A 144 -21.89 -10.26 1.54
C LEU A 144 -22.90 -10.41 0.39
N GLY A 145 -22.47 -10.34 -0.87
CA GLY A 145 -23.33 -10.51 -2.04
C GLY A 145 -24.43 -9.46 -2.17
N LEU A 146 -24.30 -8.31 -1.49
CA LEU A 146 -25.37 -7.32 -1.38
C LEU A 146 -25.69 -6.68 -2.74
N SER A 147 -24.67 -6.41 -3.56
CA SER A 147 -24.85 -5.85 -4.91
C SER A 147 -25.72 -6.75 -5.79
N ARG A 148 -25.46 -8.07 -5.77
CA ARG A 148 -26.23 -9.07 -6.49
C ARG A 148 -27.66 -9.12 -5.97
N TYR A 149 -27.85 -9.16 -4.64
CA TYR A 149 -29.17 -9.25 -4.05
C TYR A 149 -30.06 -8.03 -4.35
N LEU A 150 -29.49 -6.82 -4.33
CA LEU A 150 -30.22 -5.61 -4.76
C LEU A 150 -30.66 -5.71 -6.23
N GLY A 151 -29.85 -6.33 -7.09
CA GLY A 151 -30.23 -6.65 -8.47
C GLY A 151 -31.40 -7.63 -8.57
N GLU A 152 -31.42 -8.66 -7.72
CA GLU A 152 -32.52 -9.63 -7.62
C GLU A 152 -33.83 -8.97 -7.13
N LEU A 153 -33.73 -7.93 -6.31
CA LEU A 153 -34.86 -7.06 -5.92
C LEU A 153 -35.31 -6.09 -7.03
N GLY A 154 -34.70 -6.13 -8.21
CA GLY A 154 -35.07 -5.34 -9.38
C GLY A 154 -34.51 -3.91 -9.37
N TRP A 155 -33.44 -3.64 -8.61
CA TRP A 155 -32.81 -2.32 -8.65
C TRP A 155 -32.02 -2.10 -9.94
N GLU A 156 -32.10 -0.91 -10.52
CA GLU A 156 -31.24 -0.54 -11.64
C GLU A 156 -29.77 -0.46 -11.20
N GLU A 157 -28.85 -0.85 -12.07
CA GLU A 157 -27.40 -0.91 -11.79
C GLU A 157 -26.84 0.41 -11.24
N ARG A 158 -27.31 1.54 -11.77
CA ARG A 158 -26.93 2.88 -11.27
C ARG A 158 -27.23 3.04 -9.78
N TRP A 159 -28.42 2.61 -9.32
CA TRP A 159 -28.81 2.74 -7.91
C TRP A 159 -28.09 1.73 -7.03
N ILE A 160 -27.76 0.55 -7.56
CA ILE A 160 -26.92 -0.42 -6.85
C ILE A 160 -25.54 0.19 -6.59
N LYS A 161 -24.85 0.70 -7.62
CA LYS A 161 -23.54 1.36 -7.46
C LYS A 161 -23.59 2.50 -6.44
N MET A 162 -24.61 3.35 -6.52
CA MET A 162 -24.80 4.46 -5.57
C MET A 162 -25.08 3.98 -4.14
N ALA A 163 -25.79 2.85 -3.98
CA ALA A 163 -26.00 2.21 -2.67
C ALA A 163 -24.69 1.67 -2.10
N MET A 164 -23.89 0.98 -2.90
CA MET A 164 -22.59 0.47 -2.45
C MET A 164 -21.66 1.60 -2.03
N ILE A 165 -21.54 2.65 -2.85
CA ILE A 165 -20.78 3.87 -2.51
C ILE A 165 -21.29 4.47 -1.20
N TYR A 166 -22.61 4.62 -1.04
CA TYR A 166 -23.16 5.24 0.15
C TYR A 166 -22.92 4.41 1.42
N ILE A 167 -23.08 3.08 1.36
CA ILE A 167 -22.82 2.19 2.49
C ILE A 167 -21.34 2.22 2.86
N THR A 168 -20.44 2.12 1.88
CA THR A 168 -18.99 2.22 2.13
C THR A 168 -18.63 3.59 2.71
N ALA A 169 -19.18 4.68 2.17
CA ALA A 169 -18.95 6.01 2.71
C ALA A 169 -19.43 6.14 4.17
N ARG A 170 -20.57 5.56 4.52
CA ARG A 170 -21.08 5.54 5.89
C ARG A 170 -20.21 4.73 6.84
N ALA A 171 -19.54 3.69 6.35
CA ALA A 171 -18.63 2.87 7.15
C ALA A 171 -17.25 3.52 7.35
N VAL A 172 -16.69 4.14 6.30
CA VAL A 172 -15.35 4.75 6.32
C VAL A 172 -15.37 6.15 6.91
N PHE A 173 -16.33 6.98 6.50
CA PHE A 173 -16.40 8.39 6.88
C PHE A 173 -17.84 8.79 7.25
N PRO A 174 -18.29 8.48 8.49
CA PRO A 174 -19.65 8.73 8.93
C PRO A 174 -19.93 10.24 9.09
N ALA A 175 -20.46 10.86 8.04
CA ALA A 175 -20.77 12.29 7.99
C ALA A 175 -22.15 12.59 7.35
N SER A 176 -22.55 13.85 7.28
CA SER A 176 -23.79 14.23 6.58
C SER A 176 -23.67 13.95 5.08
N GLU A 177 -24.79 13.76 4.36
CA GLU A 177 -24.78 13.53 2.90
C GLU A 177 -24.07 14.67 2.14
N HIS A 178 -24.18 15.89 2.65
CA HIS A 178 -23.42 17.03 2.13
C HIS A 178 -21.92 16.81 2.26
N LYS A 179 -21.45 16.43 3.45
CA LYS A 179 -20.03 16.25 3.70
C LYS A 179 -19.49 14.99 3.01
N THR A 180 -20.30 13.94 2.89
CA THR A 180 -19.98 12.74 2.10
C THR A 180 -19.80 13.10 0.63
N GLU A 181 -20.66 13.94 0.04
CA GLU A 181 -20.48 14.40 -1.34
C GLU A 181 -19.15 15.12 -1.56
N GLU A 182 -18.77 16.01 -0.63
CA GLU A 182 -17.50 16.75 -0.65
C GLU A 182 -16.31 15.79 -0.52
N TRP A 183 -16.36 14.88 0.47
CA TRP A 183 -15.33 13.87 0.70
C TRP A 183 -15.10 12.95 -0.51
N LEU A 184 -16.17 12.50 -1.17
CA LEU A 184 -16.11 11.71 -2.41
C LEU A 184 -15.46 12.45 -3.59
N LYS A 185 -15.52 13.79 -3.60
CA LYS A 185 -14.94 14.61 -4.66
C LYS A 185 -13.47 14.87 -4.42
N GLU A 186 -13.10 15.21 -3.19
CA GLU A 186 -11.80 15.79 -2.87
C GLU A 186 -10.79 14.79 -2.32
N ASN A 187 -11.22 13.75 -1.60
CA ASN A 187 -10.32 12.92 -0.82
C ASN A 187 -10.41 11.43 -1.15
N SER A 188 -11.58 10.92 -1.55
CA SER A 188 -11.80 9.48 -1.71
C SER A 188 -11.83 9.02 -3.17
N GLY A 189 -11.19 7.89 -3.45
CA GLY A 189 -11.26 7.16 -4.73
C GLY A 189 -12.46 6.22 -4.82
N LEU A 190 -13.39 6.25 -3.85
CA LEU A 190 -14.53 5.35 -3.78
C LEU A 190 -15.42 5.36 -5.03
N SER A 191 -15.64 6.52 -5.64
CA SER A 191 -16.49 6.62 -6.83
C SER A 191 -15.86 5.87 -8.01
N GLU A 192 -14.55 6.00 -8.19
CA GLU A 192 -13.78 5.36 -9.24
C GLU A 192 -13.73 3.84 -9.07
N LEU A 193 -13.62 3.35 -7.82
CA LEU A 193 -13.69 1.92 -7.54
C LEU A 193 -14.96 1.29 -8.13
N TYR A 194 -16.11 1.97 -8.04
CA TYR A 194 -17.38 1.49 -8.59
C TYR A 194 -17.62 1.92 -10.05
N GLY A 195 -16.63 2.49 -10.73
CA GLY A 195 -16.72 2.94 -12.13
C GLY A 195 -17.66 4.13 -12.32
N VAL A 196 -17.79 4.98 -11.30
CA VAL A 196 -18.58 6.22 -11.34
C VAL A 196 -17.63 7.41 -11.38
N GLU A 197 -17.80 8.28 -12.38
CA GLU A 197 -17.01 9.51 -12.50
C GLU A 197 -17.09 10.37 -11.22
N PRO A 198 -15.95 10.90 -10.74
CA PRO A 198 -15.93 11.85 -9.63
C PRO A 198 -16.91 13.00 -9.84
N GLY A 199 -17.69 13.33 -8.81
CA GLY A 199 -18.67 14.41 -8.85
C GLY A 199 -20.06 14.06 -9.42
N ARG A 200 -20.26 12.87 -10.01
CA ARG A 200 -21.63 12.41 -10.38
C ARG A 200 -22.47 12.00 -9.16
N VAL A 201 -21.82 11.60 -8.07
CA VAL A 201 -22.50 11.34 -6.80
C VAL A 201 -22.80 12.68 -6.14
N SER A 202 -24.08 12.95 -5.85
CA SER A 202 -24.52 14.18 -5.18
C SER A 202 -25.33 13.83 -3.95
N ARG A 203 -25.44 14.74 -2.99
CA ARG A 203 -26.27 14.55 -1.79
C ARG A 203 -27.71 14.11 -2.11
N HIS A 204 -28.29 14.58 -3.22
CA HIS A 204 -29.64 14.22 -3.65
C HIS A 204 -29.72 12.74 -4.08
N HIS A 205 -28.68 12.24 -4.75
CA HIS A 205 -28.55 10.81 -5.04
C HIS A 205 -28.45 10.01 -3.73
N LEU A 206 -27.62 10.46 -2.78
CA LEU A 206 -27.45 9.79 -1.49
C LEU A 206 -28.77 9.74 -0.68
N TYR A 207 -29.53 10.84 -0.62
CA TYR A 207 -30.85 10.86 0.02
C TYR A 207 -31.84 9.90 -0.65
N LYS A 208 -31.84 9.84 -1.98
CA LYS A 208 -32.73 8.95 -2.73
C LYS A 208 -32.37 7.48 -2.50
N VAL A 209 -31.08 7.15 -2.49
CA VAL A 209 -30.56 5.83 -2.16
C VAL A 209 -30.95 5.43 -0.73
N SER A 210 -30.74 6.33 0.24
CA SER A 210 -31.12 6.10 1.64
C SER A 210 -32.60 5.73 1.79
N ARG A 211 -33.49 6.46 1.09
CA ARG A 211 -34.92 6.12 1.05
C ARG A 211 -35.20 4.76 0.42
N LYS A 212 -34.55 4.43 -0.69
CA LYS A 212 -34.71 3.12 -1.35
C LYS A 212 -34.23 1.97 -0.45
N LEU A 213 -33.09 2.13 0.22
CA LEU A 213 -32.57 1.15 1.17
C LEU A 213 -33.55 0.94 2.33
N TYR A 214 -34.12 2.03 2.85
CA TYR A 214 -35.12 1.95 3.91
C TYR A 214 -36.43 1.26 3.47
N GLN A 215 -36.85 1.46 2.21
CA GLN A 215 -38.03 0.79 1.67
C GLN A 215 -37.86 -0.73 1.55
N ALA A 216 -36.66 -1.20 1.24
CA ALA A 216 -36.32 -2.62 1.13
C ALA A 216 -35.67 -3.18 2.42
N LYS A 217 -35.88 -2.52 3.56
CA LYS A 217 -35.16 -2.82 4.81
C LYS A 217 -35.38 -4.27 5.25
N GLU A 218 -36.63 -4.75 5.27
CA GLU A 218 -36.94 -6.08 5.79
C GLU A 218 -36.35 -7.20 4.92
N GLU A 219 -36.29 -6.99 3.60
CA GLU A 219 -35.65 -7.88 2.64
C GLU A 219 -34.14 -7.89 2.81
N ILE A 220 -33.52 -6.72 3.00
CA ILE A 220 -32.07 -6.56 3.19
C ILE A 220 -31.66 -7.16 4.54
N ASP A 221 -32.39 -6.89 5.62
CA ASP A 221 -32.09 -7.41 6.96
C ASP A 221 -32.12 -8.95 6.98
N ARG A 222 -33.14 -9.56 6.34
CA ARG A 222 -33.21 -11.02 6.20
C ARG A 222 -32.05 -11.60 5.38
N TRP A 223 -31.68 -10.96 4.28
CA TRP A 223 -30.54 -11.38 3.47
C TRP A 223 -29.24 -11.30 4.27
N MET A 224 -29.01 -10.17 4.93
CA MET A 224 -27.81 -9.91 5.70
C MET A 224 -27.69 -10.89 6.87
N ALA A 225 -28.78 -11.13 7.62
CA ALA A 225 -28.79 -12.11 8.71
C ALA A 225 -28.44 -13.52 8.25
N ARG A 226 -29.01 -13.96 7.12
CA ARG A 226 -28.66 -15.27 6.54
C ARG A 226 -27.19 -15.31 6.12
N ARG A 227 -26.73 -14.29 5.40
CA ARG A 227 -25.38 -14.28 4.83
C ARG A 227 -24.29 -14.19 5.90
N THR A 228 -24.49 -13.38 6.94
CA THR A 228 -23.57 -13.32 8.08
C THR A 228 -23.60 -14.61 8.88
N GLY A 229 -24.76 -15.25 9.00
CA GLY A 229 -24.91 -16.61 9.54
C GLY A 229 -24.02 -17.63 8.83
N GLU A 230 -24.06 -17.64 7.50
CA GLU A 230 -23.24 -18.53 6.65
C GLU A 230 -21.74 -18.23 6.75
N LEU A 231 -21.34 -16.94 6.73
CA LEU A 231 -19.94 -16.53 6.68
C LEU A 231 -19.21 -16.67 8.01
N PHE A 232 -19.87 -16.29 9.11
CA PHE A 232 -19.20 -16.15 10.42
C PHE A 232 -19.64 -17.21 11.43
N THR A 233 -20.69 -17.98 11.15
CA THR A 233 -21.30 -18.95 12.09
C THR A 233 -21.42 -18.35 13.51
N PRO A 234 -22.08 -17.19 13.66
CA PRO A 234 -22.20 -16.52 14.95
C PRO A 234 -23.03 -17.38 15.92
N GLN A 235 -22.71 -17.29 17.21
CA GLN A 235 -23.58 -17.85 18.25
C GLN A 235 -24.77 -16.91 18.46
N ASP A 236 -25.99 -17.41 18.21
CA ASP A 236 -27.20 -16.63 18.47
C ASP A 236 -27.34 -16.36 19.98
N LYS A 237 -27.28 -15.08 20.34
CA LYS A 237 -27.48 -14.59 21.71
C LYS A 237 -28.67 -13.64 21.72
N ILE A 238 -29.62 -13.89 22.61
CA ILE A 238 -30.74 -12.98 22.83
C ILE A 238 -30.25 -11.86 23.75
N ILE A 239 -30.08 -10.66 23.18
CA ILE A 239 -29.76 -9.45 23.94
C ILE A 239 -31.05 -8.63 24.04
N LEU A 240 -31.67 -8.64 25.21
CA LEU A 240 -32.80 -7.77 25.51
C LEU A 240 -32.24 -6.41 25.92
N TYR A 241 -32.41 -5.40 25.07
CA TYR A 241 -32.09 -4.00 25.40
C TYR A 241 -33.34 -3.15 25.18
N ASP A 242 -33.61 -2.22 26.10
CA ASP A 242 -34.72 -1.27 26.00
C ASP A 242 -34.16 0.14 26.15
N LEU A 243 -34.56 1.05 25.25
CA LEU A 243 -34.19 2.45 25.28
C LEU A 243 -35.29 3.25 25.97
N THR A 244 -35.20 3.37 27.29
CA THR A 244 -36.14 4.18 28.07
C THR A 244 -35.69 5.64 28.10
N ASN A 245 -36.36 6.48 27.31
CA ASN A 245 -36.27 7.92 27.47
C ASN A 245 -37.04 8.34 28.73
N LEU A 246 -36.33 8.74 29.78
CA LEU A 246 -36.94 9.23 31.01
C LEU A 246 -37.24 10.73 30.84
N TYR A 247 -38.52 11.09 30.73
CA TYR A 247 -38.96 12.49 30.75
C TYR A 247 -39.70 12.79 32.05
N PHE A 248 -39.46 13.98 32.60
CA PHE A 248 -40.21 14.49 33.75
C PHE A 248 -41.06 15.67 33.28
N GLU A 249 -42.37 15.60 33.52
CA GLU A 249 -43.28 16.74 33.41
C GLU A 249 -43.50 17.34 34.80
N GLY A 250 -43.14 18.61 34.96
CA GLY A 250 -43.33 19.36 36.20
C GLY A 250 -42.70 20.75 36.07
N GLU A 251 -43.32 21.77 36.66
CA GLU A 251 -42.82 23.15 36.52
C GLU A 251 -41.50 23.41 37.23
N LYS A 252 -41.17 22.61 38.27
CA LYS A 252 -39.93 22.61 39.08
C LYS A 252 -39.20 23.97 39.13
N ARG A 253 -39.94 25.03 39.49
CA ARG A 253 -39.63 26.46 39.28
C ARG A 253 -38.34 26.95 39.96
N ASP A 254 -37.81 26.20 40.94
CA ASP A 254 -36.63 26.57 41.74
C ASP A 254 -35.45 25.59 41.62
N SER A 255 -35.37 24.78 40.57
CA SER A 255 -34.27 23.81 40.42
C SER A 255 -33.19 24.29 39.45
N GLU A 256 -31.99 24.60 39.96
CA GLU A 256 -30.82 24.96 39.13
C GLU A 256 -30.41 23.87 38.12
N LYS A 257 -30.82 22.62 38.36
CA LYS A 257 -30.53 21.46 37.51
C LYS A 257 -31.57 21.24 36.40
N ALA A 258 -32.73 21.89 36.45
CA ALA A 258 -33.78 21.74 35.45
C ALA A 258 -33.57 22.77 34.31
N ARG A 259 -33.37 22.29 33.08
CA ARG A 259 -33.32 23.15 31.89
C ARG A 259 -34.32 22.66 30.85
N PHE A 260 -34.99 23.59 30.18
CA PHE A 260 -35.91 23.27 29.08
C PHE A 260 -35.12 22.73 27.88
N GLY A 261 -35.54 21.58 27.33
CA GLY A 261 -34.99 21.01 26.10
C GLY A 261 -35.68 21.56 24.85
N ALA A 262 -35.13 21.23 23.67
CA ALA A 262 -35.55 21.76 22.36
C ALA A 262 -36.98 21.37 21.89
N LYS A 263 -37.72 20.59 22.68
CA LYS A 263 -39.16 20.35 22.53
C LYS A 263 -39.77 20.59 23.91
N ARG A 264 -40.79 21.46 24.00
CA ARG A 264 -41.43 21.94 25.24
C ARG A 264 -41.54 20.85 26.32
N GLY A 265 -40.51 20.75 27.14
CA GLY A 265 -40.30 19.69 28.12
C GLY A 265 -38.90 19.83 28.71
N VAL A 266 -38.78 19.64 30.02
CA VAL A 266 -37.51 19.76 30.74
C VAL A 266 -36.67 18.52 30.41
N MET A 267 -35.48 18.72 29.84
CA MET A 267 -34.59 17.63 29.46
C MET A 267 -33.30 17.74 30.30
N MET A 268 -33.03 16.72 31.10
CA MET A 268 -31.76 16.62 31.81
C MET A 268 -30.80 15.81 30.93
N GLN A 269 -29.83 16.47 30.30
CA GLN A 269 -28.76 15.76 29.59
C GLN A 269 -27.82 15.13 30.62
N SER A 270 -27.95 13.84 30.88
CA SER A 270 -26.84 13.05 31.43
C SER A 270 -25.99 12.53 30.27
N LEU A 271 -24.89 13.23 30.00
CA LEU A 271 -23.76 12.70 29.24
C LEU A 271 -23.13 11.56 30.05
N TRP A 272 -23.51 10.32 29.74
CA TRP A 272 -22.72 9.16 30.12
C TRP A 272 -21.61 8.99 29.08
N HIS A 273 -20.39 9.37 29.47
CA HIS A 273 -19.17 9.00 28.77
C HIS A 273 -19.09 7.47 28.68
N TRP A 274 -18.79 6.98 27.48
CA TRP A 274 -18.12 5.69 27.30
C TRP A 274 -16.86 5.99 26.50
N ASP A 275 -15.75 6.10 27.22
CA ASP A 275 -14.42 5.98 26.66
C ASP A 275 -14.22 4.51 26.25
N TRP A 276 -13.83 4.29 24.99
CA TRP A 276 -13.15 3.09 24.53
C TRP A 276 -11.77 3.52 24.02
#